data_AF-I0TCM0-F1
#
_entry.id   AF-I0TCM0-F1
#
_cell.length_a   1.000
_cell.length_b   1.000
_cell.length_c   1.000
_cell.angle_alpha   90.00
_cell.angle_beta   90.00
_cell.angle_gamma   90.00
#
_symmetry.space_group_name_H-M   'P 1'
#
loop_
_entity.id
_entity.type
_entity.pdbx_description
1 polymer ?
#
loop_
_entity_poly.entity_id
_entity_poly.type
_entity_poly.pdbx_seq_one_letter_code
_entity_poly.pdbx_strand_id
1 'polypeptide(L)'
;MIKTLTVTSIIVSLLFSACVHEQKEAKPAEVKQSIDTLKEGNDKGSKAIQATNVSNAGFREVGEVKVRITTPCFGVRNANDLDMLPHPDEVSRKDSSLIAKLNAGEVFLLQTGEQGIKETETDTKALISFQVGELWIWKSAIK
;
A
#
# COMPACT_ATOMS: atom_id res chain seq x y z
N MET A 1 -46.41 -5.67 37.98
CA MET A 1 -45.74 -6.58 37.03
C MET A 1 -44.48 -5.89 36.53
N ILE A 2 -43.32 -6.28 37.06
CA ILE A 2 -42.02 -5.70 36.73
C ILE A 2 -41.23 -6.82 36.05
N LYS A 3 -40.85 -6.65 34.78
CA LYS A 3 -40.04 -7.61 34.03
C LYS A 3 -38.57 -7.27 34.22
N THR A 4 -37.88 -8.09 35.00
CA THR A 4 -36.44 -8.01 35.25
C THR A 4 -35.67 -8.55 34.05
N LEU A 5 -34.73 -7.75 33.56
CA LEU A 5 -33.78 -8.09 32.49
C LEU A 5 -32.54 -8.71 33.15
N THR A 6 -32.23 -9.97 32.87
CA THR A 6 -31.04 -10.65 33.40
C THR A 6 -30.18 -11.13 32.23
N VAL A 7 -29.04 -10.44 32.03
CA VAL A 7 -27.99 -10.84 31.10
C VAL A 7 -27.00 -11.69 31.89
N THR A 8 -26.98 -13.01 31.67
CA THR A 8 -26.02 -13.92 32.30
C THR A 8 -24.79 -14.09 31.43
N SER A 9 -23.68 -13.51 31.88
CA SER A 9 -22.31 -13.78 31.45
C SER A 9 -21.89 -15.17 31.92
N ILE A 10 -21.39 -16.02 31.03
CA ILE A 10 -20.87 -17.35 31.39
C ILE A 10 -19.38 -17.39 31.05
N ILE A 11 -18.57 -17.22 32.10
CA ILE A 11 -17.16 -17.62 32.13
C ILE A 11 -17.14 -19.06 32.66
N VAL A 12 -16.60 -20.01 31.89
CA VAL A 12 -16.26 -21.34 32.41
C VAL A 12 -14.80 -21.62 32.08
N SER A 13 -13.98 -21.55 33.12
CA SER A 13 -12.63 -22.13 33.16
C SER A 13 -12.76 -23.52 33.78
N LEU A 14 -12.22 -24.56 33.14
CA LEU A 14 -11.97 -25.84 33.79
C LEU A 14 -10.57 -26.33 33.46
N LEU A 15 -9.76 -26.31 34.52
CA LEU A 15 -8.40 -26.83 34.65
C LEU A 15 -8.41 -28.36 34.85
N PHE A 16 -7.37 -28.99 34.30
CA PHE A 16 -6.68 -30.23 34.67
C PHE A 16 -7.46 -31.39 35.32
N SER A 17 -7.31 -32.61 34.76
CA SER A 17 -6.47 -33.64 35.41
C SER A 17 -6.27 -34.87 34.52
N ALA A 18 -5.11 -35.48 34.66
CA ALA A 18 -4.64 -36.66 33.94
C ALA A 18 -5.41 -37.93 34.32
N CYS A 19 -5.62 -38.82 33.34
CA CYS A 19 -5.74 -40.26 33.56
C CYS A 19 -5.19 -41.01 32.35
N VAL A 20 -4.13 -41.76 32.59
CA VAL A 20 -3.55 -42.74 31.67
C VAL A 20 -4.54 -43.89 31.50
N HIS A 21 -4.86 -44.27 30.27
CA HIS A 21 -5.10 -45.66 29.88
C HIS A 21 -5.02 -45.79 28.35
N GLU A 22 -4.23 -46.76 27.88
CA GLU A 22 -3.99 -47.10 26.48
C GLU A 22 -5.27 -47.46 25.71
N GLN A 23 -5.37 -47.04 24.45
CA GLN A 23 -6.02 -47.83 23.38
C GLN A 23 -5.64 -47.35 21.95
N LYS A 24 -4.77 -48.15 21.33
CA LYS A 24 -4.52 -48.50 19.91
C LYS A 24 -4.91 -47.56 18.74
N GLU A 25 -3.87 -47.35 17.91
CA GLU A 25 -3.71 -46.81 16.56
C GLU A 25 -4.93 -46.44 15.68
N ALA A 26 -4.85 -45.24 15.11
CA ALA A 26 -5.11 -45.03 13.68
C ALA A 26 -4.05 -44.06 13.12
N LYS A 27 -3.28 -44.56 12.14
CA LYS A 27 -2.17 -43.91 11.44
C LYS A 27 -2.64 -42.63 10.72
N PRO A 28 -2.10 -41.42 11.01
CA PRO A 28 -2.46 -40.24 10.24
C PRO A 28 -1.77 -40.30 8.86
N ALA A 29 -2.58 -40.29 7.80
CA ALA A 29 -2.12 -40.17 6.43
C ALA A 29 -1.39 -38.83 6.26
N GLU A 30 -0.08 -38.93 5.99
CA GLU A 30 0.78 -37.82 5.63
C GLU A 30 0.30 -37.26 4.28
N VAL A 31 -0.47 -36.17 4.28
CA VAL A 31 -0.77 -35.41 3.06
C VAL A 31 0.51 -34.65 2.69
N LYS A 32 1.44 -35.36 2.05
CA LYS A 32 2.51 -34.73 1.27
C LYS A 32 1.86 -34.09 0.07
N GLN A 33 1.54 -32.81 0.20
CA GLN A 33 1.28 -31.96 -0.94
C GLN A 33 2.62 -31.75 -1.64
N SER A 34 3.00 -32.72 -2.49
CA SER A 34 4.11 -32.58 -3.42
C SER A 34 3.83 -31.33 -4.25
N ILE A 35 4.62 -30.28 -4.06
CA ILE A 35 4.73 -29.20 -5.02
C ILE A 35 5.41 -29.83 -6.22
N ASP A 36 4.60 -30.39 -7.11
CA ASP A 36 5.07 -30.93 -8.38
C ASP A 36 5.73 -29.80 -9.15
N THR A 37 7.05 -29.88 -9.18
CA THR A 37 8.01 -29.23 -10.07
C THR A 37 7.32 -28.66 -11.33
N LEU A 38 7.13 -27.34 -11.35
CA LEU A 38 6.76 -26.63 -12.57
C LEU A 38 7.89 -26.85 -13.59
N LYS A 39 7.64 -27.74 -14.56
CA LYS A 39 8.56 -27.96 -15.68
C LYS A 39 8.73 -26.67 -16.46
N GLU A 40 9.99 -26.27 -16.62
CA GLU A 40 10.46 -25.10 -17.36
C GLU A 40 9.99 -25.15 -18.82
N GLY A 41 9.00 -24.32 -19.13
CA GLY A 41 8.51 -24.10 -20.48
C GLY A 41 9.03 -22.78 -21.01
N ASN A 42 10.05 -22.84 -21.88
CA ASN A 42 10.56 -21.75 -22.71
C ASN A 42 11.11 -20.52 -21.94
N ASP A 43 12.41 -20.26 -22.05
CA ASP A 43 13.11 -19.13 -21.42
C ASP A 43 12.43 -17.76 -21.61
N LYS A 44 11.71 -17.57 -22.74
CA LYS A 44 10.91 -16.35 -22.97
C LYS A 44 9.61 -16.31 -22.16
N GLY A 45 8.94 -17.46 -22.01
CA GLY A 45 7.75 -17.60 -21.17
C GLY A 45 8.08 -17.51 -19.68
N SER A 46 9.18 -18.15 -19.26
CA SER A 46 9.72 -18.09 -17.90
C SER A 46 9.99 -16.65 -17.45
N LYS A 47 10.66 -15.84 -18.28
CA LYS A 47 10.94 -14.43 -17.97
C LYS A 47 9.68 -13.56 -17.91
N ALA A 48 8.72 -13.78 -18.81
CA ALA A 48 7.46 -13.02 -18.79
C ALA A 48 6.62 -13.33 -17.53
N ILE A 49 6.58 -14.61 -17.13
CA ILE A 49 5.90 -15.06 -15.91
C ILE A 49 6.61 -14.50 -14.68
N GLN A 50 7.95 -14.53 -14.64
CA GLN A 50 8.73 -13.96 -13.56
C GLN A 50 8.50 -12.45 -13.42
N ALA A 51 8.57 -11.69 -14.50
CA ALA A 51 8.33 -10.25 -14.49
C ALA A 51 6.90 -9.91 -14.04
N THR A 52 5.90 -10.66 -14.53
CA THR A 52 4.50 -10.49 -14.10
C THR A 52 4.33 -10.82 -12.62
N ASN A 53 4.97 -11.88 -12.13
CA ASN A 53 4.88 -12.28 -10.73
C ASN A 53 5.59 -11.28 -9.79
N VAL A 54 6.76 -10.79 -10.20
CA VAL A 54 7.51 -9.71 -9.52
C VAL A 54 6.63 -8.45 -9.43
N SER A 55 6.04 -8.03 -10.55
CA SER A 55 5.11 -6.90 -10.60
C SER A 55 3.87 -7.10 -9.72
N ASN A 56 3.24 -8.28 -9.77
CA ASN A 56 2.02 -8.58 -9.00
C ASN A 56 2.29 -8.68 -7.50
N ALA A 57 3.47 -9.17 -7.11
CA ALA A 57 3.88 -9.26 -5.72
C ALA A 57 4.41 -7.92 -5.16
N GLY A 58 4.43 -6.86 -5.98
CA GLY A 58 4.90 -5.54 -5.58
C GLY A 58 6.42 -5.44 -5.42
N PHE A 59 7.18 -6.41 -5.95
CA PHE A 59 8.63 -6.31 -6.05
C PHE A 59 8.96 -5.32 -7.17
N ARG A 60 9.56 -4.20 -6.81
CA ARG A 60 10.11 -3.23 -7.77
C ARG A 60 11.57 -3.56 -8.04
N GLU A 61 11.97 -3.51 -9.32
CA GLU A 61 13.37 -3.79 -9.69
C GLU A 61 14.32 -2.80 -9.02
N VAL A 62 15.48 -3.30 -8.59
CA VAL A 62 16.56 -2.52 -7.97
C VAL A 62 17.17 -1.58 -9.02
N GLY A 63 16.53 -0.43 -9.18
CA GLY A 63 16.88 0.66 -10.08
C GLY A 63 15.98 1.89 -9.87
N GLU A 64 15.09 1.84 -8.88
CA GLU A 64 14.17 2.91 -8.54
C GLU A 64 14.92 4.21 -8.23
N VAL A 65 14.68 5.22 -9.07
CA VAL A 65 15.24 6.56 -8.83
C VAL A 65 14.46 7.16 -7.68
N LYS A 66 15.01 6.99 -6.48
CA LYS A 66 14.52 7.63 -5.28
C LYS A 66 14.72 9.14 -5.40
N VAL A 67 13.63 9.87 -5.34
CA VAL A 67 13.62 11.33 -5.42
C VAL A 67 13.20 11.93 -4.09
N ARG A 68 13.67 13.16 -3.84
CA ARG A 68 13.34 13.90 -2.62
C ARG A 68 12.73 15.25 -2.97
N ILE A 69 11.66 15.61 -2.27
CA ILE A 69 11.08 16.95 -2.34
C ILE A 69 12.08 17.97 -1.77
N THR A 70 12.39 19.01 -2.53
CA THR A 70 13.37 20.04 -2.17
C THR A 70 12.76 21.37 -1.78
N THR A 71 11.54 21.64 -2.24
CA THR A 71 10.72 22.80 -1.87
C THR A 71 9.28 22.34 -1.65
N PRO A 72 8.54 22.89 -0.67
CA PRO A 72 7.14 22.53 -0.47
C PRO A 72 6.34 22.70 -1.77
N CYS A 73 5.51 21.72 -2.11
CA CYS A 73 4.78 21.71 -3.37
C CYS A 73 3.45 20.96 -3.28
N PHE A 74 2.59 21.17 -4.27
CA PHE A 74 1.39 20.37 -4.41
C PHE A 74 1.63 19.13 -5.25
N GLY A 75 0.96 18.04 -4.88
CA GLY A 75 0.79 16.85 -5.69
C GLY A 75 -0.67 16.52 -5.94
N VAL A 76 -0.94 15.96 -7.12
CA VAL A 76 -2.29 15.60 -7.58
C VAL A 76 -2.29 14.25 -8.28
N ARG A 77 -3.43 13.57 -8.32
CA ARG A 77 -3.53 12.28 -9.02
C ARG A 77 -3.55 12.42 -10.54
N ASN A 78 -4.02 13.55 -11.06
CA ASN A 78 -4.07 13.83 -12.50
C ASN A 78 -3.12 14.98 -12.85
N ALA A 79 -2.21 14.76 -13.79
CA ALA A 79 -1.18 15.73 -14.18
C ALA A 79 -1.75 17.10 -14.62
N ASN A 80 -2.95 17.12 -15.21
CA ASN A 80 -3.58 18.35 -15.71
C ASN A 80 -4.07 19.25 -14.58
N ASP A 81 -4.43 18.67 -13.43
CA ASP A 81 -4.92 19.43 -12.28
C ASP A 81 -3.82 20.29 -11.67
N LEU A 82 -2.55 19.88 -11.86
CA LEU A 82 -1.38 20.59 -11.36
C LEU A 82 -1.22 21.97 -12.00
N ASP A 83 -1.65 22.14 -13.26
CA ASP A 83 -1.60 23.43 -13.99
C ASP A 83 -2.63 24.44 -13.46
N MET A 84 -3.65 23.95 -12.75
CA MET A 84 -4.73 24.76 -12.20
C MET A 84 -4.49 25.17 -10.75
N LEU A 85 -3.39 24.72 -10.14
CA LEU A 85 -3.07 25.06 -8.77
C LEU A 85 -2.25 26.35 -8.70
N PRO A 86 -2.50 27.20 -7.70
CA PRO A 86 -1.63 28.33 -7.42
C PRO A 86 -0.24 27.84 -7.00
N HIS A 87 0.77 28.71 -7.11
CA HIS A 87 2.05 28.41 -6.49
C HIS A 87 1.85 28.29 -4.97
N PRO A 88 2.49 27.33 -4.27
CA PRO A 88 2.33 27.15 -2.82
C PRO A 88 2.53 28.44 -2.01
N ASP A 89 3.44 29.31 -2.45
CA ASP A 89 3.75 30.60 -1.81
C ASP A 89 2.67 31.68 -2.03
N GLU A 90 1.81 31.52 -3.03
CA GLU A 90 0.73 32.44 -3.37
C GLU A 90 -0.58 32.09 -2.65
N VAL A 91 -0.60 30.99 -1.90
CA VAL A 91 -1.79 30.49 -1.23
C VAL A 91 -2.13 31.33 0.00
N SER A 92 -3.22 32.08 -0.10
CA SER A 92 -3.88 32.65 1.07
C SER A 92 -4.62 31.56 1.85
N ARG A 93 -4.56 31.60 3.19
CA ARG A 93 -5.35 30.72 4.08
C ARG A 93 -6.88 30.85 3.91
N LYS A 94 -7.34 31.78 3.06
CA LYS A 94 -8.76 32.03 2.78
C LYS A 94 -9.22 31.43 1.45
N ASP A 95 -8.35 30.76 0.69
CA ASP A 95 -8.77 30.08 -0.54
C ASP A 95 -9.57 28.81 -0.20
N SER A 96 -10.88 28.98 -0.09
CA SER A 96 -11.82 27.93 0.29
C SER A 96 -11.84 26.78 -0.71
N SER A 97 -11.54 27.05 -1.99
CA SER A 97 -11.55 26.04 -3.05
C SER A 97 -10.39 25.06 -2.91
N LEU A 98 -9.17 25.58 -2.70
CA LEU A 98 -7.99 24.76 -2.48
C LEU A 98 -8.09 23.98 -1.16
N ILE A 99 -8.59 24.61 -0.10
CA ILE A 99 -8.82 23.94 1.19
C ILE A 99 -9.79 22.78 1.04
N ALA A 100 -10.87 22.94 0.26
CA ALA A 100 -11.81 21.84 -0.01
C ALA A 100 -11.13 20.68 -0.74
N LYS A 101 -10.29 20.95 -1.75
CA LYS A 101 -9.54 19.92 -2.49
C LYS A 101 -8.52 19.18 -1.62
N LEU A 102 -7.85 19.89 -0.73
CA LEU A 102 -6.93 19.29 0.26
C LEU A 102 -7.70 18.36 1.21
N ASN A 103 -8.84 18.81 1.73
CA ASN A 103 -9.67 18.03 2.64
C ASN A 103 -10.31 16.80 1.96
N ALA A 104 -10.59 16.89 0.66
CA ALA A 104 -11.11 15.78 -0.14
C ALA A 104 -10.01 14.76 -0.54
N GLY A 105 -8.74 15.06 -0.31
CA GLY A 105 -7.62 14.23 -0.76
C GLY A 105 -7.48 14.18 -2.28
N GLU A 106 -7.86 15.27 -2.96
CA GLU A 106 -7.65 15.48 -4.39
C GLU A 106 -6.29 16.14 -4.65
N VAL A 107 -5.90 17.04 -3.74
CA VAL A 107 -4.61 17.72 -3.70
C VAL A 107 -3.89 17.33 -2.42
N PHE A 108 -2.57 17.19 -2.51
CA PHE A 108 -1.69 16.86 -1.40
C PHE A 108 -0.63 17.94 -1.26
N LEU A 109 -0.40 18.42 -0.03
CA LEU A 109 0.69 19.36 0.25
C LEU A 109 1.91 18.56 0.72
N LEU A 110 2.93 18.46 -0.14
CA LEU A 110 4.17 17.74 0.14
C LEU A 110 5.20 18.69 0.77
N GLN A 111 5.84 18.22 1.84
CA GLN A 111 6.85 18.95 2.57
C GLN A 111 8.26 18.66 2.07
N THR A 112 9.16 19.61 2.32
CA THR A 112 10.58 19.41 2.03
C THR A 112 11.11 18.19 2.77
N GLY A 113 11.77 17.33 2.02
CA GLY A 113 12.42 16.14 2.53
C GLY A 113 11.62 14.87 2.44
N GLU A 114 10.33 14.94 2.09
CA GLU A 114 9.55 13.77 1.71
C GLU A 114 10.20 13.04 0.53
N GLN A 115 10.07 11.72 0.51
CA GLN A 115 10.75 10.84 -0.43
C GLN A 115 9.73 9.95 -1.10
N GLY A 116 9.96 9.70 -2.39
CA GLY A 116 9.17 8.79 -3.18
C GLY A 116 10.02 8.17 -4.28
N ILE A 117 9.39 7.29 -5.04
CA ILE A 117 10.01 6.65 -6.20
C ILE A 117 9.50 7.30 -7.46
N LYS A 118 10.40 7.80 -8.32
CA LYS A 118 9.99 8.35 -9.62
C LYS A 118 9.62 7.22 -10.57
N GLU A 119 8.37 7.22 -11.02
CA GLU A 119 7.83 6.22 -11.97
C GLU A 119 8.04 6.65 -13.42
N THR A 120 7.71 7.90 -13.72
CA THR A 120 7.84 8.48 -15.06
C THR A 120 7.91 10.00 -14.97
N GLU A 121 8.25 10.65 -16.08
CA GLU A 121 8.28 12.09 -16.18
C GLU A 121 7.90 12.59 -17.57
N THR A 122 7.44 13.84 -17.61
CA THR A 122 7.34 14.66 -18.81
C THR A 122 8.48 15.68 -18.81
N ASP A 123 8.43 16.66 -19.71
CA ASP A 123 9.39 17.76 -19.73
C ASP A 123 9.39 18.56 -18.41
N THR A 124 8.22 18.72 -17.79
CA THR A 124 8.03 19.64 -16.64
C THR A 124 7.46 18.96 -15.38
N LYS A 125 6.87 17.77 -15.49
CA LYS A 125 6.21 17.08 -14.37
C LYS A 125 6.77 15.68 -14.17
N ALA A 126 6.68 15.16 -12.96
CA ALA A 126 7.08 13.79 -12.63
C ALA A 126 5.95 13.09 -11.88
N LEU A 127 5.73 11.82 -12.20
CA LEU A 127 4.87 10.93 -11.43
C LEU A 127 5.74 10.21 -10.41
N ILE A 128 5.35 10.31 -9.14
CA ILE A 128 6.11 9.76 -8.03
C ILE A 128 5.19 8.94 -7.15
N SER A 129 5.63 7.73 -6.82
CA SER A 129 4.99 6.88 -5.83
C SER A 129 5.45 7.26 -4.43
N PHE A 130 4.51 7.73 -3.62
CA PHE A 130 4.66 7.91 -2.18
C PHE A 130 3.88 6.83 -1.44
N GLN A 131 4.05 6.76 -0.11
CA GLN A 131 3.25 5.87 0.73
C GLN A 131 1.73 6.14 0.62
N VAL A 132 1.36 7.39 0.34
CA VAL A 132 -0.05 7.82 0.22
C VAL A 132 -0.66 7.49 -1.15
N GLY A 133 0.17 7.08 -2.12
CA GLY A 133 -0.21 6.83 -3.50
C GLY A 133 0.69 7.53 -4.51
N GLU A 134 0.33 7.38 -5.78
CA GLU A 134 1.03 8.00 -6.92
C GLU A 134 0.54 9.42 -7.14
N LEU A 135 1.47 10.37 -7.22
CA LEU A 135 1.19 11.79 -7.38
C LEU A 135 2.04 12.40 -8.48
N TRP A 136 1.40 13.22 -9.32
CA TRP A 136 2.06 14.12 -10.24
C TRP A 136 2.50 15.40 -9.52
N ILE A 137 3.74 15.81 -9.73
CA ILE A 137 4.33 17.03 -9.19
C ILE A 137 5.23 17.73 -10.21
N TRP A 138 5.56 19.00 -9.95
CA TRP A 138 6.51 19.75 -10.78
C TRP A 138 7.94 19.23 -10.59
N LYS A 139 8.67 19.03 -11.69
CA LYS A 139 10.07 18.56 -11.67
C LYS A 139 11.01 19.53 -10.94
N SER A 140 10.70 20.83 -10.98
CA SER A 140 11.45 21.85 -10.25
C SER A 140 11.46 21.64 -8.73
N ALA A 141 10.50 20.89 -8.18
CA ALA A 141 10.38 20.62 -6.75
C ALA A 141 11.21 19.41 -6.28
N ILE A 142 11.86 18.65 -7.17
CA ILE A 142 12.56 17.40 -6.83
C ILE A 142 14.03 17.38 -7.23
N LYS A 143 14.77 16.50 -6.55
CA LYS A 143 16.13 16.07 -6.89
C LYS A 143 16.26 14.57 -6.75
#